data_AF-A0A7C2F5C6-F1
#
_entry.id   AF-A0A7C2F5C6-F1
#
_cell.length_a   1.000
_cell.length_b   1.000
_cell.length_c   1.000
_cell.angle_alpha   90.00
_cell.angle_beta   90.00
_cell.angle_gamma   90.00
#
_symmetry.space_group_name_H-M   'P 1'
#
loop_
_entity.id
_entity.type
_entity.pdbx_description
1 polymer ?
#
loop_
_entity_poly.entity_id
_entity_poly.type
_entity_poly.pdbx_seq_one_letter_code
_entity_poly.pdbx_strand_id
1 'polypeptide(L)'
;MRTWVTNWLLSVVILQAAFAAGVATGVVGEDGGGSTEPVAVGTSVDFQFTVVNGASMVQFEVYDSQGNRVYYTSAMPVPESGTLSWSWSPPFADTFTVWAVSDNGERQQVMIVTAYQPDASGFITGGGWLELGGTRQTFGFVAQVQRNGSIRGSLEYQDHGWQLNLKSFAIDWVYVPNASEGYFSGWATVNGSGNYRFYVAVWDSGTPGTNDAFMLWVYADTSLVYSAWGTLAGGNLMIHAR
;
A
#
# COMPACT_ATOMS: atom_id res chain seq x y z
N MET A 1 -53.56 -2.97 -44.41
CA MET A 1 -52.74 -3.80 -43.50
C MET A 1 -51.64 -2.93 -42.93
N ARG A 2 -51.67 -2.74 -41.61
CA ARG A 2 -50.89 -1.74 -40.87
C ARG A 2 -49.66 -2.45 -40.31
N THR A 3 -48.47 -2.18 -40.86
CA THR A 3 -47.21 -2.77 -40.41
C THR A 3 -46.73 -2.02 -39.17
N TRP A 4 -46.46 -2.77 -38.10
CA TRP A 4 -46.01 -2.27 -36.81
C TRP A 4 -44.51 -2.04 -36.81
N VAL A 5 -44.10 -0.87 -36.32
CA VAL A 5 -42.73 -0.54 -35.92
C VAL A 5 -42.56 -1.05 -34.49
N THR A 6 -41.60 -1.95 -34.25
CA THR A 6 -41.13 -2.28 -32.89
C THR A 6 -39.75 -1.68 -32.68
N ASN A 7 -39.76 -0.46 -32.15
CA ASN A 7 -38.59 0.24 -31.62
C ASN A 7 -38.21 -0.45 -30.30
N TRP A 8 -37.07 -1.12 -30.25
CA TRP A 8 -36.50 -1.61 -28.99
C TRP A 8 -35.76 -0.45 -28.33
N LEU A 9 -36.40 0.19 -27.35
CA LEU A 9 -35.73 1.09 -26.42
C LEU A 9 -34.92 0.23 -25.44
N LEU A 10 -33.59 0.24 -25.56
CA LEU A 10 -32.70 -0.19 -24.48
C LEU A 10 -32.82 0.84 -23.36
N SER A 11 -33.60 0.51 -22.34
CA SER A 11 -33.62 1.24 -21.07
C SER A 11 -32.34 0.89 -20.30
N VAL A 12 -31.25 1.62 -20.54
CA VAL A 12 -30.10 1.62 -19.61
C VAL A 12 -30.53 2.38 -18.38
N VAL A 13 -30.89 1.66 -17.33
CA VAL A 13 -31.08 2.24 -16.00
C VAL A 13 -29.70 2.50 -15.43
N ILE A 14 -29.19 3.71 -15.64
CA ILE A 14 -28.06 4.22 -14.84
C ILE A 14 -28.64 4.54 -13.47
N LEU A 15 -28.52 3.59 -12.54
CA LEU A 15 -28.83 3.85 -11.14
C LEU A 15 -27.68 4.68 -10.57
N GLN A 16 -27.76 6.00 -10.79
CA GLN A 16 -26.86 6.97 -10.20
C GLN A 16 -27.22 7.10 -8.71
N ALA A 17 -26.70 6.18 -7.89
CA ALA A 17 -26.78 6.31 -6.45
C ALA A 17 -25.76 7.35 -6.00
N ALA A 18 -26.25 8.42 -5.39
CA ALA A 18 -25.45 9.42 -4.71
C ALA A 18 -24.66 8.73 -3.59
N PHE A 19 -23.33 8.70 -3.68
CA PHE A 19 -22.48 8.10 -2.66
C PHE A 19 -21.60 9.14 -1.98
N ALA A 20 -21.41 8.90 -0.68
CA ALA A 20 -20.61 9.70 0.23
C ALA A 20 -19.14 9.78 -0.22
N ALA A 21 -18.44 10.79 0.28
CA ALA A 21 -17.04 11.07 -0.05
C ALA A 21 -16.14 9.82 0.03
N GLY A 22 -15.33 9.59 -1.01
CA GLY A 22 -14.20 8.65 -0.96
C GLY A 22 -14.35 7.33 -1.69
N VAL A 23 -15.32 7.15 -2.60
CA VAL A 23 -15.41 5.94 -3.44
C VAL A 23 -15.09 6.31 -4.88
N ALA A 24 -14.14 5.61 -5.48
CA ALA A 24 -13.79 5.75 -6.88
C ALA A 24 -14.20 4.47 -7.63
N THR A 25 -15.16 4.62 -8.55
CA THR A 25 -15.72 3.54 -9.38
C THR A 25 -14.96 3.49 -10.71
N GLY A 26 -14.54 2.31 -11.15
CA GLY A 26 -13.93 2.12 -12.47
C GLY A 26 -14.35 0.79 -13.12
N VAL A 27 -14.57 0.81 -14.44
CA VAL A 27 -14.80 -0.40 -15.25
C VAL A 27 -13.46 -0.83 -15.85
N VAL A 28 -13.08 -2.10 -15.71
CA VAL A 28 -11.94 -2.65 -16.46
C VAL A 28 -12.45 -2.94 -17.87
N GLY A 29 -12.07 -2.11 -18.86
CA GLY A 29 -12.47 -2.29 -20.26
C GLY A 29 -13.21 -1.12 -20.92
N GLU A 30 -13.39 0.01 -20.22
CA GLU A 30 -13.80 1.29 -20.83
C GLU A 30 -12.83 2.41 -20.39
N ASP A 31 -12.67 3.44 -21.23
CA ASP A 31 -11.88 4.63 -20.90
C ASP A 31 -12.43 5.30 -19.62
N GLY A 32 -11.66 5.28 -18.52
CA GLY A 32 -12.01 6.06 -17.32
C GLY A 32 -11.45 5.51 -16.01
N GLY A 33 -10.14 5.67 -15.78
CA GLY A 33 -9.58 5.53 -14.43
C GLY A 33 -10.02 6.70 -13.54
N GLY A 34 -10.40 6.42 -12.29
CA GLY A 34 -10.76 7.44 -11.32
C GLY A 34 -9.53 8.13 -10.71
N SER A 35 -9.74 9.24 -10.01
CA SER A 35 -8.76 9.84 -9.10
C SER A 35 -9.38 10.07 -7.74
N THR A 36 -8.62 9.86 -6.67
CA THR A 36 -9.05 10.26 -5.33
C THR A 36 -8.78 11.74 -5.09
N GLU A 37 -9.54 12.38 -4.21
CA GLU A 37 -9.04 13.56 -3.50
C GLU A 37 -7.77 13.17 -2.70
N PRO A 38 -6.85 14.11 -2.41
CA PRO A 38 -5.68 13.82 -1.60
C PRO A 38 -6.05 13.24 -0.24
N VAL A 39 -5.51 12.07 0.10
CA VAL A 39 -5.73 11.39 1.39
C VAL A 39 -4.47 11.42 2.26
N ALA A 40 -4.63 11.31 3.58
CA ALA A 40 -3.48 11.12 4.46
C ALA A 40 -2.84 9.75 4.21
N VAL A 41 -1.50 9.67 4.33
CA VAL A 41 -0.80 8.37 4.46
C VAL A 41 -1.52 7.47 5.48
N GLY A 42 -1.69 6.21 5.12
CA GLY A 42 -2.40 5.21 5.93
C GLY A 42 -3.92 5.18 5.77
N THR A 43 -4.53 6.18 5.14
CA THR A 43 -5.97 6.16 4.85
C THR A 43 -6.31 5.02 3.89
N SER A 44 -7.15 4.08 4.32
CA SER A 44 -7.63 3.00 3.45
C SER A 44 -8.43 3.58 2.29
N VAL A 45 -8.00 3.29 1.07
CA VAL A 45 -8.74 3.56 -0.16
C VAL A 45 -9.39 2.26 -0.60
N ASP A 46 -10.71 2.27 -0.71
CA ASP A 46 -11.48 1.13 -1.20
C ASP A 46 -11.67 1.23 -2.71
N PHE A 47 -11.42 0.12 -3.37
CA PHE A 47 -11.54 0.00 -4.81
C PHE A 47 -12.57 -1.07 -5.15
N GLN A 48 -13.41 -0.76 -6.14
CA GLN A 48 -14.37 -1.69 -6.71
C GLN A 48 -14.27 -1.66 -8.23
N PHE A 49 -14.15 -2.84 -8.84
CA PHE A 49 -13.90 -2.97 -10.27
C PHE A 49 -14.75 -4.10 -10.86
N THR A 50 -15.19 -3.93 -12.09
CA THR A 50 -15.83 -5.01 -12.86
C THR A 50 -14.89 -5.46 -13.98
N VAL A 51 -14.62 -6.77 -14.04
CA VAL A 51 -13.81 -7.41 -15.06
C VAL A 51 -14.70 -7.84 -16.21
N VAL A 52 -14.55 -7.20 -17.38
CA VAL A 52 -15.40 -7.47 -18.56
C VAL A 52 -14.71 -8.30 -19.64
N ASN A 53 -13.39 -8.51 -19.57
CA ASN A 53 -12.62 -9.24 -20.59
C ASN A 53 -12.60 -10.77 -20.38
N GLY A 54 -13.41 -11.31 -19.47
CA GLY A 54 -13.45 -12.75 -19.19
C GLY A 54 -12.18 -13.32 -18.52
N ALA A 55 -11.30 -12.47 -17.99
CA ALA A 55 -10.15 -12.89 -17.19
C ALA A 55 -10.63 -13.71 -15.98
N SER A 56 -9.91 -14.78 -15.64
CA SER A 56 -10.24 -15.61 -14.48
C SER A 56 -9.55 -15.14 -13.20
N MET A 57 -8.44 -14.42 -13.35
CA MET A 57 -7.66 -13.85 -12.26
C MET A 57 -7.25 -12.41 -12.58
N VAL A 58 -7.17 -11.57 -11.55
CA VAL A 58 -6.63 -10.22 -11.61
C VAL A 58 -5.64 -9.98 -10.49
N GLN A 59 -4.51 -9.37 -10.80
CA GLN A 59 -3.55 -8.83 -9.84
C GLN A 59 -3.59 -7.30 -9.88
N PHE A 60 -3.53 -6.67 -8.71
CA PHE A 60 -3.34 -5.22 -8.64
C PHE A 60 -1.87 -4.90 -8.48
N GLU A 61 -1.40 -3.92 -9.23
CA GLU A 61 -0.06 -3.34 -9.11
C GLU A 61 -0.17 -1.85 -8.86
N VAL A 62 0.62 -1.34 -7.91
CA VAL A 62 0.68 0.09 -7.59
C VAL A 62 2.07 0.60 -7.93
N TYR A 63 2.10 1.71 -8.67
CA TYR A 63 3.31 2.40 -9.07
C TYR A 63 3.33 3.78 -8.44
N ASP A 64 4.50 4.23 -7.99
CA ASP A 64 4.70 5.61 -7.52
C ASP A 64 4.81 6.60 -8.70
N SER A 65 5.00 7.90 -8.41
CA SER A 65 5.09 8.94 -9.43
C SER A 65 6.36 8.83 -10.30
N GLN A 66 7.34 8.04 -9.86
CA GLN A 66 8.60 7.79 -10.55
C GLN A 66 8.56 6.53 -11.41
N GLY A 67 7.45 5.77 -11.36
CA GLY A 67 7.27 4.54 -12.11
C GLY A 67 7.87 3.30 -11.44
N ASN A 68 8.20 3.35 -10.15
CA ASN A 68 8.59 2.16 -9.39
C ASN A 68 7.34 1.40 -8.95
N ARG A 69 7.32 0.07 -9.09
CA ARG A 69 6.24 -0.76 -8.53
C ARG A 69 6.43 -0.92 -7.02
N VAL A 70 5.60 -0.24 -6.25
CA VAL A 70 5.70 -0.17 -4.78
C VAL A 70 4.84 -1.19 -4.07
N TYR A 71 3.79 -1.70 -4.72
CA TYR A 71 2.93 -2.73 -4.14
C TYR A 71 2.34 -3.61 -5.22
N TYR A 72 2.06 -4.86 -4.86
CA TYR A 72 1.24 -5.75 -5.68
C TYR A 72 0.52 -6.76 -4.80
N THR A 73 -0.66 -7.19 -5.23
CA THR A 73 -1.43 -8.25 -4.57
C THR A 73 -0.99 -9.63 -5.08
N SER A 74 -1.37 -10.70 -4.38
CA SER A 74 -1.50 -12.00 -5.06
C SER A 74 -2.60 -11.92 -6.13
N ALA A 75 -2.55 -12.79 -7.13
CA ALA A 75 -3.64 -12.91 -8.11
C ALA A 75 -4.94 -13.29 -7.38
N MET A 76 -5.99 -12.53 -7.63
CA MET A 76 -7.31 -12.68 -7.02
C MET A 76 -8.27 -13.31 -8.05
N PRO A 77 -9.04 -14.35 -7.68
CA PRO A 77 -10.03 -14.93 -8.57
C PRO A 77 -11.17 -13.96 -8.86
N VAL A 78 -11.53 -13.85 -10.13
CA VAL A 78 -12.69 -13.05 -10.55
C VAL A 78 -13.96 -13.82 -10.19
N PRO A 79 -14.85 -13.27 -9.35
CA PRO A 79 -16.10 -13.95 -8.99
C PRO A 79 -17.07 -13.97 -10.18
N GLU A 80 -18.10 -14.81 -10.11
CA GLU A 80 -19.13 -14.90 -11.17
C GLU A 80 -19.85 -13.58 -11.45
N SER A 81 -19.92 -12.68 -10.46
CA SER A 81 -20.45 -11.33 -10.64
C SER A 81 -19.59 -10.44 -11.54
N GLY A 82 -18.34 -10.84 -11.80
CA GLY A 82 -17.30 -10.04 -12.44
C GLY A 82 -16.74 -8.92 -11.56
N THR A 83 -17.32 -8.68 -10.37
CA THR A 83 -16.98 -7.54 -9.54
C THR A 83 -16.04 -7.92 -8.40
N LEU A 84 -14.88 -7.26 -8.36
CA LEU A 84 -13.87 -7.38 -7.32
C LEU A 84 -13.87 -6.16 -6.41
N SER A 85 -13.52 -6.38 -5.15
CA SER A 85 -13.23 -5.32 -4.19
C SER A 85 -11.86 -5.56 -3.57
N TRP A 86 -11.11 -4.48 -3.41
CA TRP A 86 -9.78 -4.47 -2.82
C TRP A 86 -9.60 -3.15 -2.07
N SER A 87 -8.79 -3.14 -1.01
CA SER A 87 -8.48 -1.93 -0.24
C SER A 87 -6.97 -1.79 -0.11
N TRP A 88 -6.49 -0.55 -0.17
CA TRP A 88 -5.07 -0.24 -0.02
C TRP A 88 -4.86 1.11 0.65
N SER A 89 -3.90 1.14 1.56
CA SER A 89 -3.47 2.36 2.23
C SER A 89 -2.11 2.81 1.69
N PRO A 90 -1.98 4.06 1.20
CA PRO A 90 -0.70 4.56 0.72
C PRO A 90 0.28 4.66 1.89
N PRO A 91 1.47 4.02 1.81
CA PRO A 91 2.40 3.92 2.94
C PRO A 91 3.27 5.17 3.13
N PHE A 92 3.31 6.06 2.14
CA PHE A 92 4.05 7.32 2.16
C PHE A 92 3.41 8.32 1.18
N ALA A 93 3.81 9.58 1.29
CA ALA A 93 3.27 10.64 0.46
C ALA A 93 3.83 10.55 -0.96
N ASP A 94 2.93 10.42 -1.93
CA ASP A 94 3.21 10.45 -3.37
C ASP A 94 1.87 10.48 -4.14
N THR A 95 1.95 10.57 -5.47
CA THR A 95 0.86 10.21 -6.38
C THR A 95 1.12 8.82 -6.95
N PHE A 96 0.20 7.91 -6.69
CA PHE A 96 0.27 6.51 -7.10
C PHE A 96 -0.67 6.21 -8.25
N THR A 97 -0.20 5.41 -9.21
CA THR A 97 -1.03 4.86 -10.28
C THR A 97 -1.30 3.39 -10.00
N VAL A 98 -2.58 3.01 -9.99
CA VAL A 98 -3.04 1.64 -9.76
C VAL A 98 -3.41 1.00 -11.08
N TRP A 99 -2.88 -0.20 -11.31
CA TRP A 99 -3.14 -1.03 -12.48
C TRP A 99 -3.82 -2.33 -12.07
N ALA A 100 -4.85 -2.72 -12.81
CA ALA A 100 -5.34 -4.09 -12.83
C ALA A 100 -4.64 -4.86 -13.94
N VAL A 101 -4.14 -6.05 -13.62
CA VAL A 101 -3.40 -6.93 -14.53
C VAL A 101 -4.11 -8.28 -14.60
N SER A 102 -4.58 -8.68 -15.77
CA SER A 102 -5.26 -9.97 -15.98
C SER A 102 -4.27 -11.14 -16.09
N ASP A 103 -4.79 -12.36 -16.03
CA ASP A 103 -4.06 -13.62 -16.24
C ASP A 103 -3.36 -13.75 -17.60
N ASN A 104 -3.85 -13.06 -18.64
CA ASN A 104 -3.20 -12.98 -19.95
C ASN A 104 -2.16 -11.84 -20.07
N GLY A 105 -1.94 -11.06 -19.00
CA GLY A 105 -0.94 -9.99 -18.93
C GLY A 105 -1.40 -8.63 -19.46
N GLU A 106 -2.68 -8.47 -19.84
CA GLU A 106 -3.21 -7.15 -20.17
C GLU A 106 -3.28 -6.26 -18.93
N ARG A 107 -2.99 -4.96 -19.12
CA ARG A 107 -2.93 -3.98 -18.06
C ARG A 107 -3.91 -2.84 -18.33
N GLN A 108 -4.73 -2.52 -17.34
CA GLN A 108 -5.64 -1.38 -17.36
C GLN A 108 -5.36 -0.48 -16.16
N GLN A 109 -5.17 0.82 -16.40
CA GLN A 109 -5.12 1.79 -15.30
C GLN A 109 -6.52 1.93 -14.72
N VAL A 110 -6.64 1.79 -13.40
CA VAL A 110 -7.92 1.80 -12.70
C VAL A 110 -8.07 2.95 -11.70
N MET A 111 -6.95 3.48 -11.16
CA MET A 111 -6.99 4.59 -10.21
C MET A 111 -5.72 5.43 -10.24
N ILE A 112 -5.87 6.72 -9.89
CA ILE A 112 -4.81 7.56 -9.36
C ILE A 112 -5.12 7.88 -7.88
N VAL A 113 -4.21 7.54 -6.98
CA VAL A 113 -4.33 7.84 -5.54
C VAL A 113 -3.28 8.88 -5.18
N THR A 114 -3.68 10.04 -4.68
CA THR A 114 -2.73 11.04 -4.17
C THR A 114 -2.72 11.01 -2.65
N ALA A 115 -1.54 10.90 -2.05
CA ALA A 115 -1.35 10.87 -0.61
C ALA A 115 -0.46 12.02 -0.14
N TYR A 116 -0.86 12.72 0.92
CA TYR A 116 -0.03 13.72 1.58
C TYR A 116 0.55 13.16 2.89
N GLN A 117 1.68 13.72 3.34
CA GLN A 117 2.33 13.36 4.59
C GLN A 117 1.67 14.10 5.77
N PRO A 118 1.02 13.41 6.73
CA PRO A 118 0.46 14.06 7.91
C PRO A 118 1.52 14.62 8.87
N ASP A 119 1.08 15.47 9.79
CA ASP A 119 1.91 15.94 10.90
C ASP A 119 2.46 14.78 11.73
N ALA A 120 3.73 14.89 12.11
CA ALA A 120 4.41 13.84 12.85
C ALA A 120 3.76 13.66 14.23
N SER A 121 3.34 12.43 14.52
CA SER A 121 2.77 12.07 15.82
C SER A 121 2.93 10.59 16.12
N GLY A 122 2.96 10.27 17.41
CA GLY A 122 2.93 8.89 17.88
C GLY A 122 4.28 8.32 18.28
N PHE A 123 4.23 7.05 18.69
CA PHE A 123 5.34 6.28 19.19
C PHE A 123 5.12 4.81 18.86
N ILE A 124 6.05 4.24 18.10
CA ILE A 124 6.02 2.85 17.67
C ILE A 124 7.37 2.19 17.93
N THR A 125 7.31 0.96 18.39
CA THR A 125 8.47 0.11 18.62
C THR A 125 8.18 -1.26 18.07
N GLY A 126 9.21 -1.96 17.63
CA GLY A 126 9.02 -3.32 17.16
C GLY A 126 10.33 -4.02 16.90
N GLY A 127 10.24 -5.33 16.87
CA GLY A 127 11.35 -6.17 16.44
C GLY A 127 10.83 -7.54 16.11
N GLY A 128 11.45 -8.17 15.12
CA GLY A 128 10.96 -9.43 14.61
C GLY A 128 11.69 -9.87 13.36
N TRP A 129 11.08 -10.81 12.67
CA TRP A 129 11.56 -11.28 11.40
C TRP A 129 10.45 -11.68 10.45
N LEU A 130 10.74 -11.54 9.17
CA LEU A 130 9.99 -12.14 8.07
C LEU A 130 10.71 -13.41 7.61
N GLU A 131 9.98 -14.28 6.92
CA GLU A 131 10.54 -15.41 6.19
C GLU A 131 10.15 -15.28 4.72
N LEU A 132 11.06 -14.70 3.93
CA LEU A 132 10.85 -14.42 2.50
C LEU A 132 11.85 -15.22 1.67
N GLY A 133 11.36 -15.90 0.63
CA GLY A 133 12.21 -16.67 -0.28
C GLY A 133 13.03 -17.78 0.39
N GLY A 134 12.54 -18.33 1.51
CA GLY A 134 13.26 -19.35 2.30
C GLY A 134 14.44 -18.80 3.10
N THR A 135 14.56 -17.47 3.21
CA THR A 135 15.60 -16.80 4.00
C THR A 135 14.95 -15.91 5.04
N ARG A 136 15.67 -15.64 6.13
CA ARG A 136 15.18 -14.79 7.20
C ARG A 136 15.56 -13.33 6.92
N GLN A 137 14.62 -12.43 7.19
CA GLN A 137 14.87 -10.99 7.22
C GLN A 137 14.58 -10.50 8.64
N THR A 138 15.57 -9.97 9.35
CA THR A 138 15.40 -9.53 10.74
C THR A 138 15.31 -8.02 10.82
N PHE A 139 14.57 -7.50 11.78
CA PHE A 139 14.48 -6.06 12.00
C PHE A 139 14.28 -5.70 13.47
N GLY A 140 14.65 -4.48 13.79
CA GLY A 140 14.36 -3.84 15.07
C GLY A 140 14.28 -2.33 14.90
N PHE A 141 13.30 -1.71 15.53
CA PHE A 141 13.14 -0.27 15.47
C PHE A 141 12.51 0.35 16.72
N VAL A 142 12.78 1.65 16.85
CA VAL A 142 12.10 2.59 17.72
C VAL A 142 11.85 3.83 16.86
N ALA A 143 10.65 4.39 16.86
CA ALA A 143 10.34 5.64 16.19
C ALA A 143 9.34 6.45 17.02
N GLN A 144 9.74 7.62 17.48
CA GLN A 144 9.00 8.39 18.48
C GLN A 144 9.03 9.89 18.20
N VAL A 145 7.85 10.50 18.23
CA VAL A 145 7.71 11.95 18.39
C VAL A 145 7.74 12.29 19.89
N GLN A 146 8.78 13.02 20.31
CA GLN A 146 8.97 13.46 21.68
C GLN A 146 7.99 14.57 22.06
N ARG A 147 7.81 14.83 23.36
CA ARG A 147 6.93 15.89 23.87
C ARG A 147 7.29 17.29 23.37
N ASN A 148 8.56 17.54 23.06
CA ASN A 148 9.04 18.81 22.51
C ASN A 148 8.94 18.88 20.97
N GLY A 149 8.28 17.92 20.33
CA GLY A 149 8.15 17.82 18.87
C GLY A 149 9.35 17.23 18.14
N SER A 150 10.49 17.01 18.82
CA SER A 150 11.65 16.36 18.18
C SER A 150 11.37 14.88 17.90
N ILE A 151 12.00 14.33 16.86
CA ILE A 151 11.87 12.92 16.51
C ILE A 151 13.13 12.17 16.96
N ARG A 152 12.93 10.98 17.54
CA ARG A 152 14.00 10.06 17.91
C ARG A 152 13.68 8.65 17.47
N GLY A 153 14.71 7.90 17.15
CA GLY A 153 14.54 6.52 16.79
C GLY A 153 15.74 5.93 16.08
N SER A 154 15.59 4.69 15.69
CA SER A 154 16.51 3.93 14.87
C SER A 154 15.77 2.76 14.22
N LEU A 155 16.21 2.35 13.05
CA LEU A 155 15.85 1.12 12.36
C LEU A 155 17.14 0.39 11.99
N GLU A 156 17.18 -0.90 12.28
CA GLU A 156 18.10 -1.83 11.64
C GLU A 156 17.28 -2.95 11.00
N TYR A 157 17.57 -3.24 9.73
CA TYR A 157 16.93 -4.30 8.95
C TYR A 157 18.02 -5.10 8.22
N GLN A 158 17.99 -6.41 8.34
CA GLN A 158 18.95 -7.29 7.70
C GLN A 158 18.25 -8.34 6.85
N ASP A 159 18.61 -8.42 5.58
CA ASP A 159 18.25 -9.53 4.70
C ASP A 159 19.43 -10.50 4.61
N HIS A 160 19.26 -11.69 5.23
CA HIS A 160 20.32 -12.70 5.25
C HIS A 160 20.52 -13.39 3.89
N GLY A 161 19.52 -13.39 3.01
CA GLY A 161 19.63 -13.90 1.65
C GLY A 161 20.42 -12.97 0.75
N TRP A 162 20.16 -11.66 0.85
CA TRP A 162 20.82 -10.62 0.04
C TRP A 162 22.12 -10.08 0.65
N GLN A 163 22.48 -10.51 1.86
CA GLN A 163 23.59 -9.94 2.63
C GLN A 163 23.47 -8.40 2.73
N LEU A 164 22.25 -7.93 2.92
CA LEU A 164 21.92 -6.51 3.01
C LEU A 164 21.71 -6.14 4.48
N ASN A 165 22.37 -5.09 4.94
CA ASN A 165 22.13 -4.44 6.22
C ASN A 165 21.74 -2.97 5.98
N LEU A 166 20.46 -2.66 6.15
CA LEU A 166 19.95 -1.31 6.17
C LEU A 166 20.00 -0.78 7.61
N LYS A 167 20.82 0.24 7.83
CA LYS A 167 20.95 0.86 9.15
C LYS A 167 20.66 2.35 9.06
N SER A 168 19.59 2.77 9.75
CA SER A 168 19.23 4.18 9.82
C SER A 168 20.27 4.97 10.59
N PHE A 169 20.53 6.19 10.16
CA PHE A 169 21.23 7.21 10.96
C PHE A 169 20.32 8.39 11.31
N ALA A 170 19.12 8.47 10.72
CA ALA A 170 18.10 9.44 11.08
C ALA A 170 16.70 8.84 10.89
N ILE A 171 15.80 9.12 11.84
CA ILE A 171 14.35 9.02 11.68
C ILE A 171 13.84 10.46 11.60
N ASP A 172 13.14 10.81 10.54
CA ASP A 172 12.74 12.20 10.25
C ASP A 172 11.21 12.41 10.19
N TRP A 173 10.44 11.32 10.21
CA TRP A 173 8.99 11.37 10.29
C TRP A 173 8.42 10.10 10.93
N VAL A 174 7.39 10.28 11.74
CA VAL A 174 6.65 9.21 12.44
C VAL A 174 5.19 9.61 12.48
N TYR A 175 4.30 8.70 12.13
CA TYR A 175 2.87 8.92 12.13
C TYR A 175 2.12 7.67 12.60
N VAL A 176 1.23 7.86 13.57
CA VAL A 176 0.40 6.81 14.15
C VAL A 176 -1.04 7.29 14.09
N PRO A 177 -1.82 6.91 13.07
CA PRO A 177 -3.21 7.34 12.93
C PRO A 177 -4.14 6.69 13.97
N ASN A 178 -3.81 5.49 14.44
CA ASN A 178 -4.62 4.72 15.38
C ASN A 178 -3.76 3.69 16.14
N ALA A 179 -4.38 2.88 16.99
CA ALA A 179 -3.69 1.91 17.84
C ALA A 179 -3.23 0.63 17.11
N SER A 180 -3.54 0.48 15.82
CA SER A 180 -3.26 -0.75 15.04
C SER A 180 -2.32 -0.55 13.86
N GLU A 181 -1.97 0.68 13.49
CA GLU A 181 -1.00 0.92 12.42
C GLU A 181 -0.10 2.12 12.66
N GLY A 182 1.08 2.09 12.03
CA GLY A 182 2.09 3.13 12.15
C GLY A 182 2.96 3.23 10.91
N TYR A 183 3.48 4.43 10.69
CA TYR A 183 4.31 4.77 9.54
C TYR A 183 5.50 5.57 10.03
N PHE A 184 6.67 5.32 9.46
CA PHE A 184 7.83 6.16 9.71
C PHE A 184 8.79 6.11 8.56
N SER A 185 9.67 7.10 8.51
CA SER A 185 10.68 7.20 7.48
C SER A 185 11.97 7.78 8.03
N GLY A 186 13.02 7.61 7.27
CA GLY A 186 14.31 8.15 7.64
C GLY A 186 15.35 8.04 6.54
N TRP A 187 16.59 8.20 6.95
CA TRP A 187 17.77 8.02 6.11
C TRP A 187 18.65 6.94 6.69
N ALA A 188 19.19 6.12 5.80
CA ALA A 188 19.96 4.95 6.14
C ALA A 188 21.16 4.76 5.23
N THR A 189 22.08 3.93 5.70
CA THR A 189 23.12 3.32 4.86
C THR A 189 22.71 1.89 4.53
N VAL A 190 23.13 1.42 3.35
CA VAL A 190 23.09 -0.01 3.01
C VAL A 190 24.52 -0.53 3.10
N ASN A 191 24.73 -1.55 3.92
CA ASN A 191 26.05 -2.14 4.18
C ASN A 191 27.09 -1.09 4.60
N GLY A 192 26.67 -0.10 5.40
CA GLY A 192 27.52 0.96 5.95
C GLY A 192 27.92 2.06 4.96
N SER A 193 27.36 2.07 3.75
CA SER A 193 27.65 3.06 2.71
C SER A 193 26.40 3.66 2.09
N GLY A 194 26.59 4.78 1.37
CA GLY A 194 25.55 5.46 0.62
C GLY A 194 24.56 6.25 1.48
N ASN A 195 23.57 6.84 0.81
CA ASN A 195 22.49 7.57 1.45
C ASN A 195 21.17 7.11 0.83
N TYR A 196 20.37 6.42 1.63
CA TYR A 196 19.13 5.79 1.17
C TYR A 196 17.95 6.34 1.96
N ARG A 197 16.92 6.75 1.23
CA ARG A 197 15.62 7.09 1.82
C ARG A 197 14.88 5.79 2.09
N PHE A 198 14.27 5.65 3.25
CA PHE A 198 13.41 4.50 3.51
C PHE A 198 12.05 4.91 4.07
N TYR A 199 11.06 4.07 3.82
CA TYR A 199 9.72 4.15 4.37
C TYR A 199 9.35 2.81 4.98
N VAL A 200 8.70 2.85 6.13
CA VAL A 200 8.18 1.68 6.82
C VAL A 200 6.70 1.89 7.12
N ALA A 201 5.91 0.84 6.89
CA ALA A 201 4.54 0.71 7.36
C ALA A 201 4.43 -0.55 8.23
N VAL A 202 3.69 -0.43 9.33
CA VAL A 202 3.48 -1.50 10.29
C VAL A 202 2.02 -1.62 10.67
N TRP A 203 1.55 -2.86 10.87
CA TRP A 203 0.23 -3.16 11.42
C TRP A 203 0.38 -4.08 12.64
N ASP A 204 -0.08 -3.60 13.79
CA ASP A 204 -0.16 -4.33 15.07
C ASP A 204 -1.55 -4.97 15.17
N SER A 205 -1.59 -6.30 15.07
CA SER A 205 -2.84 -7.07 15.07
C SER A 205 -3.13 -7.73 16.42
N GLY A 206 -2.74 -7.08 17.52
CA GLY A 206 -3.05 -7.47 18.90
C GLY A 206 -1.79 -7.68 19.74
N THR A 207 -1.95 -7.89 21.05
CA THR A 207 -0.81 -8.20 21.94
C THR A 207 -1.11 -9.42 22.82
N PRO A 208 -0.31 -10.50 22.74
CA PRO A 208 0.81 -10.71 21.81
C PRO A 208 0.33 -10.79 20.35
N GLY A 209 0.99 -10.08 19.43
CA GLY A 209 0.57 -9.96 18.04
C GLY A 209 0.95 -11.17 17.22
N THR A 210 -0.03 -12.02 16.89
CA THR A 210 0.22 -13.22 16.07
C THR A 210 0.13 -12.98 14.57
N ASN A 211 -0.38 -11.82 14.15
CA ASN A 211 -0.59 -11.45 12.74
C ASN A 211 -0.05 -10.06 12.40
N ASP A 212 0.96 -9.62 13.15
CA ASP A 212 1.63 -8.35 12.90
C ASP A 212 2.22 -8.33 11.48
N ALA A 213 2.20 -7.19 10.82
CA ALA A 213 2.77 -7.02 9.48
C ALA A 213 3.79 -5.88 9.45
N PHE A 214 4.86 -6.10 8.67
CA PHE A 214 5.92 -5.12 8.46
C PHE A 214 6.16 -4.97 6.95
N MET A 215 6.31 -3.72 6.51
CA MET A 215 6.65 -3.38 5.13
C MET A 215 7.76 -2.34 5.11
N LEU A 216 8.68 -2.47 4.16
CA LEU A 216 9.84 -1.62 3.96
C LEU A 216 10.01 -1.32 2.49
N TRP A 217 10.30 -0.05 2.19
CA TRP A 217 10.76 0.44 0.89
C TRP A 217 12.05 1.22 1.07
N VAL A 218 13.03 0.99 0.20
CA VAL A 218 14.35 1.64 0.22
C VAL A 218 14.64 2.21 -1.15
N TYR A 219 14.93 3.51 -1.19
CA TYR A 219 15.20 4.27 -2.41
C TYR A 219 16.64 4.77 -2.44
N ALA A 220 17.25 4.66 -3.61
CA ALA A 220 18.41 5.45 -4.00
C ALA A 220 17.91 6.58 -4.90
N ASP A 221 17.96 7.82 -4.39
CA ASP A 221 17.30 8.98 -5.00
C ASP A 221 15.81 8.71 -5.26
N THR A 222 15.40 8.58 -6.52
CA THR A 222 14.02 8.31 -6.95
C THR A 222 13.78 6.84 -7.33
N SER A 223 14.81 6.00 -7.32
CA SER A 223 14.72 4.59 -7.73
C SER A 223 14.48 3.70 -6.53
N LEU A 224 13.43 2.88 -6.56
CA LEU A 224 13.20 1.83 -5.56
C LEU A 224 14.24 0.72 -5.78
N VAL A 225 15.18 0.58 -4.84
CA VAL A 225 16.29 -0.40 -4.94
C VAL A 225 16.04 -1.66 -4.12
N TYR A 226 15.18 -1.58 -3.11
CA TYR A 226 14.82 -2.72 -2.28
C TYR A 226 13.45 -2.52 -1.65
N SER A 227 12.68 -3.59 -1.53
CA SER A 227 11.43 -3.60 -0.80
C SER A 227 11.17 -4.99 -0.22
N ALA A 228 10.60 -5.03 0.98
CA ALA A 228 10.22 -6.27 1.62
C ALA A 228 8.95 -6.06 2.43
N TRP A 229 8.05 -7.03 2.40
CA TRP A 229 6.84 -6.99 3.21
C TRP A 229 6.35 -8.39 3.55
N GLY A 230 5.66 -8.49 4.68
CA GLY A 230 4.98 -9.72 5.07
C GLY A 230 4.46 -9.67 6.50
N THR A 231 3.72 -10.72 6.85
CA THR A 231 3.39 -11.02 8.24
C THR A 231 4.64 -11.51 8.97
N LEU A 232 4.80 -11.09 10.22
CA LEU A 232 5.92 -11.50 11.06
C LEU A 232 5.89 -13.02 11.26
N ALA A 233 6.99 -13.70 10.93
CA ALA A 233 7.22 -15.09 11.29
C ALA A 233 7.63 -15.24 12.77
N GLY A 234 7.95 -14.11 13.43
CA GLY A 234 8.01 -13.96 14.87
C GLY A 234 8.54 -12.58 15.26
N GLY A 235 8.44 -12.26 16.55
CA GLY A 235 8.64 -10.91 17.07
C GLY A 235 7.33 -10.30 17.53
N ASN A 236 7.32 -8.98 17.71
CA ASN A 236 6.12 -8.22 18.11
C ASN A 236 6.28 -6.75 17.70
N LEU A 237 5.18 -6.15 17.28
CA LEU A 237 5.02 -4.72 17.08
C LEU A 237 4.22 -4.14 18.24
N MET A 238 4.53 -2.91 18.62
CA MET A 238 3.85 -2.24 19.72
C MET A 238 3.63 -0.78 19.35
N ILE A 239 2.35 -0.45 19.23
CA ILE A 239 1.90 0.92 19.06
C ILE A 239 1.51 1.48 20.41
N HIS A 240 2.23 2.53 20.82
CA HIS A 240 1.97 3.19 22.10
C HIS A 240 0.92 4.26 21.88
N ALA A 241 -0.35 3.88 22.11
CA ALA A 241 -1.44 4.85 22.16
C ALA A 241 -1.14 5.94 23.19
N ARG A 242 -1.45 7.20 22.84
CA ARG A 242 -1.26 8.35 23.73
C ARG A 242 -2.31 8.41 24.83
#